data_AF-A0A914D5K7-F1
#
_entry.id   AF-A0A914D5K7-F1
#
_cell.length_a   1.000
_cell.length_b   1.000
_cell.length_c   1.000
_cell.angle_alpha   90.00
_cell.angle_beta   90.00
_cell.angle_gamma   90.00
#
_symmetry.space_group_name_H-M   'P 1'
#
loop_
_entity.id
_entity.type
_entity.pdbx_description
1 polymer ?
#
loop_
_entity_poly.entity_id
_entity_poly.type
_entity_poly.pdbx_seq_one_letter_code
_entity_poly.pdbx_strand_id
1 'polypeptide(L)'
;MTLDKNSWGYRRDMTVADIHTVKELIEQLARTISCGGNLLLNVGPDDYGKIVPIFEERLTDLGKFVNTHNEAIFGTKPWIFQT
;
A
#
# COMPACT_ATOMS: atom_id res chain seq x y z
N MET A 1 2.89 -4.43 5.69
CA MET A 1 1.60 -5.01 5.23
C MET A 1 1.79 -5.63 3.86
N THR A 2 0.91 -6.52 3.43
CA THR A 2 0.92 -7.15 2.09
C THR A 2 -0.17 -6.54 1.20
N LEU A 3 0.02 -6.57 -0.12
CA LEU A 3 -0.99 -6.14 -1.08
C LEU A 3 -2.09 -7.19 -1.31
N ASP A 4 -1.72 -8.48 -1.31
CA ASP A 4 -2.63 -9.62 -1.15
C ASP A 4 -2.97 -9.78 0.34
N LYS A 5 -4.26 -9.84 0.66
CA LYS A 5 -4.78 -9.97 2.03
C LYS A 5 -4.39 -11.30 2.68
N ASN A 6 -4.13 -12.33 1.88
CA ASN A 6 -4.01 -13.71 2.37
C ASN A 6 -2.58 -14.27 2.31
N SER A 7 -1.63 -13.57 1.68
CA SER A 7 -0.28 -14.11 1.45
C SER A 7 0.79 -13.02 1.25
N TRP A 8 2.03 -13.37 1.59
CA TRP A 8 3.23 -12.60 1.27
C TRP A 8 3.76 -12.88 -0.14
N GLY A 9 3.58 -14.13 -0.62
CA GLY A 9 3.97 -14.57 -1.96
C GLY A 9 2.80 -14.57 -2.94
N TYR A 10 3.10 -14.70 -4.22
CA TYR A 10 2.09 -14.78 -5.28
C TYR A 10 1.24 -16.05 -5.16
N ARG A 11 -0.08 -15.89 -5.31
CA ARG A 11 -1.06 -16.98 -5.37
C ARG A 11 -1.79 -16.97 -6.70
N ARG A 12 -1.77 -18.08 -7.44
CA ARG A 12 -2.44 -18.20 -8.74
C ARG A 12 -3.97 -18.11 -8.66
N ASP A 13 -4.54 -18.45 -7.50
CA ASP A 13 -5.97 -18.44 -7.23
C ASP A 13 -6.47 -17.13 -6.60
N MET A 14 -5.62 -16.09 -6.53
CA MET A 14 -6.03 -14.80 -5.98
C MET A 14 -7.16 -14.19 -6.81
N THR A 15 -8.17 -13.67 -6.13
CA THR A 15 -9.26 -12.90 -6.75
C THR A 15 -9.06 -11.41 -6.51
N VAL A 16 -9.75 -10.57 -7.28
CA VAL A 16 -9.68 -9.09 -7.08
C VAL A 16 -10.11 -8.69 -5.67
N ALA A 17 -11.02 -9.43 -5.03
CA ALA A 17 -11.46 -9.18 -3.66
C ALA A 17 -10.38 -9.43 -2.60
N ASP A 18 -9.45 -10.35 -2.90
CA ASP A 18 -8.30 -10.66 -2.05
C ASP A 18 -7.22 -9.57 -2.10
N ILE A 19 -7.30 -8.66 -3.06
CA ILE A 19 -6.31 -7.59 -3.23
C ILE A 19 -6.83 -6.33 -2.55
N HIS A 20 -5.96 -5.69 -1.77
CA HIS A 20 -6.31 -4.43 -1.15
C HIS A 20 -6.67 -3.37 -2.20
N THR A 21 -7.75 -2.65 -1.94
CA THR A 21 -8.11 -1.50 -2.77
C THR A 21 -7.14 -0.34 -2.50
N VAL A 22 -6.97 0.56 -3.47
CA VAL A 22 -6.12 1.75 -3.28
C VAL A 22 -6.57 2.57 -2.07
N LYS A 23 -7.89 2.65 -1.82
CA LYS A 23 -8.46 3.34 -0.66
C LYS A 23 -7.98 2.71 0.66
N GLU A 24 -8.03 1.39 0.78
CA GLU A 24 -7.54 0.68 1.98
C GLU A 24 -6.05 0.94 2.19
N LEU A 25 -5.24 0.94 1.12
CA LEU A 25 -3.80 1.23 1.21
C LEU A 25 -3.52 2.67 1.68
N ILE A 26 -4.26 3.65 1.15
CA ILE A 26 -4.15 5.05 1.56
C ILE A 26 -4.55 5.22 3.02
N GLU A 27 -5.61 4.57 3.45
CA GLU A 27 -6.07 4.62 4.85
C GLU A 27 -5.01 4.04 5.80
N GLN A 28 -4.42 2.90 5.45
CA GLN A 28 -3.32 2.31 6.24
C GLN A 28 -2.08 3.20 6.24
N LEU A 29 -1.72 3.81 5.11
CA LEU A 29 -0.63 4.77 5.01
C LEU A 29 -0.87 5.97 5.95
N ALA A 30 -2.03 6.62 5.81
CA ALA A 30 -2.41 7.79 6.60
C ALA A 30 -2.38 7.49 8.11
N ARG A 31 -2.96 6.35 8.51
CA ARG A 31 -2.97 5.91 9.92
C ARG A 31 -1.56 5.63 10.45
N THR A 32 -0.69 5.05 9.63
CA THR A 32 0.68 4.72 10.03
C THR A 32 1.51 6.00 10.22
N ILE A 33 1.48 6.92 9.25
CA ILE A 33 2.25 8.17 9.33
C ILE A 33 1.68 9.12 10.40
N SER A 34 0.37 9.11 10.63
CA SER A 34 -0.24 9.96 11.67
C SER A 34 0.29 9.62 13.05
N CYS A 35 0.64 8.34 13.29
CA CYS A 35 1.23 7.83 14.52
C CYS A 35 2.76 7.81 14.50
N GLY A 36 3.40 8.46 13.53
CA GLY A 36 4.86 8.56 13.43
C GLY A 36 5.56 7.28 12.98
N GLY A 37 4.81 6.34 12.38
CA GLY A 37 5.36 5.11 11.81
C GLY A 37 5.68 5.24 10.32
N ASN A 38 6.43 4.25 9.81
CA ASN A 38 6.69 4.07 8.39
C ASN A 38 5.91 2.87 7.84
N LEU A 39 5.31 3.01 6.66
CA LEU A 39 4.61 1.91 6.00
C LEU A 39 5.54 1.18 5.03
N LEU A 40 5.73 -0.13 5.24
CA LEU A 40 6.36 -1.04 4.29
C LEU A 40 5.27 -1.90 3.63
N LEU A 41 5.12 -1.76 2.31
CA LEU A 41 4.16 -2.52 1.50
C LEU A 41 4.87 -3.63 0.72
N ASN A 42 4.43 -4.87 0.92
CA ASN A 42 4.94 -6.06 0.24
C ASN A 42 4.09 -6.41 -1.00
N VAL A 43 4.77 -6.78 -2.08
CA VAL A 43 4.19 -7.37 -3.29
C VAL A 43 4.94 -8.63 -3.68
N GLY A 44 4.22 -9.69 -4.07
CA GLY A 44 4.80 -10.94 -4.55
C GLY A 44 4.77 -11.00 -6.08
N PRO A 45 5.93 -11.01 -6.77
CA PRO A 45 5.98 -11.28 -8.20
C PRO A 45 5.50 -12.69 -8.54
N ASP A 46 5.09 -12.91 -9.79
CA ASP A 46 4.77 -14.24 -10.31
C ASP A 46 6.02 -15.13 -10.44
N ASP A 47 5.82 -16.38 -10.86
CA ASP A 47 6.86 -17.38 -11.09
C ASP A 47 7.85 -16.99 -12.20
N TYR A 48 7.50 -16.05 -13.07
CA TYR A 48 8.37 -15.48 -14.08
C TYR A 48 9.07 -14.19 -13.60
N GLY A 49 8.87 -13.81 -12.33
CA GLY A 49 9.43 -12.59 -11.73
C GLY A 49 8.73 -11.30 -12.15
N LYS A 50 7.54 -11.37 -12.75
CA LYS A 50 6.75 -10.20 -13.18
C LYS A 50 5.78 -9.75 -12.10
N ILE A 51 5.58 -8.44 -12.01
CA ILE A 51 4.49 -7.88 -11.20
C ILE A 51 3.18 -8.10 -11.96
N VAL A 52 2.20 -8.70 -11.28
CA VAL A 52 0.88 -8.98 -11.85
C VAL A 52 0.16 -7.66 -12.17
N PRO A 53 -0.58 -7.52 -13.29
CA PRO A 53 -1.19 -6.25 -13.70
C PRO A 53 -2.02 -5.55 -12.62
N ILE A 54 -2.78 -6.31 -11.82
CA ILE A 54 -3.57 -5.73 -10.73
C ILE A 54 -2.70 -5.10 -9.63
N PHE A 55 -1.51 -5.64 -9.37
CA PHE A 55 -0.57 -5.06 -8.42
C PHE A 55 0.07 -3.79 -8.98
N GLU A 56 0.43 -3.80 -10.26
CA GLU A 56 0.94 -2.63 -10.96
C GLU A 56 -0.06 -1.47 -10.94
N GLU A 57 -1.34 -1.76 -11.20
CA GLU A 57 -2.43 -0.76 -11.13
C GLU A 57 -2.50 -0.14 -9.72
N ARG A 58 -2.54 -0.98 -8.67
CA ARG A 58 -2.62 -0.51 -7.27
C ARG A 58 -1.41 0.31 -6.86
N LEU A 59 -0.21 -0.11 -7.24
CA LEU A 59 1.03 0.62 -6.95
C LEU A 59 1.08 1.95 -7.71
N THR A 60 0.64 1.96 -8.96
CA THR A 60 0.59 3.18 -9.79
C THR A 60 -0.38 4.20 -9.19
N ASP A 61 -1.57 3.78 -8.81
CA ASP A 61 -2.57 4.67 -8.22
C ASP A 61 -2.19 5.17 -6.83
N LEU A 62 -1.59 4.31 -6.00
CA LEU A 62 -1.01 4.73 -4.73
C LEU A 62 0.13 5.73 -4.96
N GLY A 63 1.00 5.48 -5.96
CA GLY A 63 2.08 6.39 -6.34
C GLY A 63 1.57 7.77 -6.74
N LYS A 64 0.50 7.84 -7.56
CA LYS A 64 -0.15 9.12 -7.93
C LYS A 64 -0.66 9.86 -6.69
N PHE A 65 -1.28 9.16 -5.75
CA PHE A 65 -1.76 9.74 -4.50
C PHE A 65 -0.59 10.31 -3.67
N VAL A 66 0.46 9.52 -3.47
CA VAL A 66 1.65 9.93 -2.72
C VAL A 66 2.31 11.14 -3.35
N ASN A 67 2.45 11.17 -4.68
CA ASN A 67 3.10 12.28 -5.37
C ASN A 67 2.30 13.59 -5.23
N THR A 68 0.98 13.50 -5.34
CA THR A 68 0.06 14.64 -5.19
C THR A 68 0.07 15.19 -3.77
N HIS A 69 0.22 14.34 -2.75
CA HIS A 69 0.14 14.71 -1.33
C HIS A 69 1.49 14.58 -0.60
N ASN A 70 2.61 14.75 -1.32
CA ASN A 70 3.94 14.44 -0.80
C ASN A 70 4.27 15.23 0.49
N GLU A 71 3.81 16.48 0.60
CA GLU A 71 4.05 17.36 1.76
C GLU A 71 3.39 16.85 3.05
N ALA A 72 2.28 16.10 2.92
CA ALA A 72 1.58 15.50 4.05
C ALA A 72 2.16 14.13 4.46
N ILE A 73 3.08 13.58 3.66
CA ILE A 73 3.61 12.22 3.83
C ILE A 73 5.07 12.26 4.26
N PHE A 74 5.92 12.98 3.52
CA PHE A 74 7.35 12.96 3.74
C PHE A 74 7.80 14.07 4.69
N GLY A 75 8.67 13.74 5.65
CA GLY A 75 9.23 14.70 6.60
C GLY A 75 8.23 15.22 7.64
N THR A 76 7.02 14.68 7.67
CA THR A 76 6.00 15.03 8.66
C THR A 76 6.30 14.41 10.02
N LYS A 77 5.66 14.97 11.06
CA LYS A 77 5.74 14.45 12.43
C LYS A 77 4.33 14.21 12.94
N PRO A 78 4.13 13.18 13.79
CA PRO A 78 2.84 12.95 14.41
C PRO A 78 2.43 14.18 15.21
N TRP A 79 1.12 14.47 15.20
CA TRP A 79 0.56 15.55 16.00
C TRP A 79 0.61 15.18 17.49
N ILE A 80 0.69 16.19 18.37
CA ILE A 80 0.87 16.01 19.82
C ILE A 80 -0.40 15.45 20.49
N PHE A 81 -1.57 15.64 19.87
CA PHE A 81 -2.86 15.21 20.41
C PHE A 81 -3.63 14.35 19.40
N GLN A 82 -3.69 13.05 19.60
CA GLN A 82 -4.50 12.15 18.78
C GLN A 82 -5.80 11.85 19.53
N THR A 83 -6.93 12.34 19.03
CA THR A 83 -8.28 11.94 19.48
C THR A 83 -8.69 10.62 18.87
#